data_AF-A0A3L6F4P2-F1
#
_entry.id   AF-A0A3L6F4P2-F1
#
_cell.length_a   1.000
_cell.length_b   1.000
_cell.length_c   1.000
_cell.angle_alpha   90.00
_cell.angle_beta   90.00
_cell.angle_gamma   90.00
#
_symmetry.space_group_name_H-M   'P 1'
#
loop_
_entity.id
_entity.type
_entity.pdbx_description
1 polymer ?
#
loop_
_entity_poly.entity_id
_entity_poly.type
_entity_poly.pdbx_seq_one_letter_code
_entity_poly.pdbx_strand_id
1 'polypeptide(L)'
;MQASAEADAYFCFVELLSGFRDNYCKHLDNSSVGIRSTLSKLSQLLKRHDEELWRHMEVTTKVYPQYYAFRWITLLLTMEFSFNVCIHIWDAILGDPEGPSDTLMRICCAMLILVRKRLLAGDFTANVQLLQHYPATNIDHLLHIANRLRGTVAG
;
A
#
# COMPACT_ATOMS: atom_id res chain seq x y z
N MET A 1 -20.55 26.37 -13.68
CA MET A 1 -19.43 26.19 -12.73
C MET A 1 -19.47 24.82 -12.06
N GLN A 2 -20.60 24.35 -11.50
CA GLN A 2 -20.71 23.00 -10.90
C GLN A 2 -20.49 21.84 -11.89
N ALA A 3 -21.02 21.92 -13.13
CA ALA A 3 -20.83 20.88 -14.14
C ALA A 3 -19.36 20.68 -14.56
N SER A 4 -18.53 21.72 -14.43
CA SER A 4 -17.09 21.63 -14.68
C SER A 4 -16.39 20.89 -13.55
N ALA A 5 -16.71 21.21 -12.29
CA ALA A 5 -16.10 20.55 -11.13
C ALA A 5 -16.41 19.05 -11.04
N GLU A 6 -17.63 18.63 -11.40
CA GLU A 6 -17.98 17.21 -11.47
C GLU A 6 -17.18 16.48 -12.54
N ALA A 7 -17.11 17.03 -13.76
CA ALA A 7 -16.35 16.45 -14.85
C ALA A 7 -14.86 16.37 -14.52
N ASP A 8 -14.28 17.44 -13.98
CA ASP A 8 -12.87 17.48 -13.58
C ASP A 8 -12.57 16.44 -12.49
N ALA A 9 -13.42 16.33 -11.47
CA ALA A 9 -13.29 15.32 -10.42
C ALA A 9 -13.41 13.90 -10.99
N TYR A 10 -14.34 13.66 -11.92
CA TYR A 10 -14.48 12.37 -12.60
C TYR A 10 -13.21 11.98 -13.35
N PHE A 11 -12.65 12.89 -14.16
CA PHE A 11 -11.44 12.58 -14.93
C PHE A 11 -10.21 12.39 -14.03
N CYS A 12 -10.06 13.21 -12.98
CA CYS A 12 -8.98 13.01 -11.99
C CYS A 12 -9.10 11.63 -11.31
N PHE A 13 -10.32 11.22 -10.96
CA PHE A 13 -10.57 9.91 -10.36
C PHE A 13 -10.30 8.76 -11.33
N VAL A 14 -10.71 8.90 -12.60
CA VAL A 14 -10.42 7.90 -13.65
C VAL A 14 -8.92 7.76 -13.86
N GLU A 15 -8.19 8.86 -13.95
CA GLU A 15 -6.74 8.85 -14.11
C GLU A 15 -6.06 8.15 -12.93
N LEU A 16 -6.44 8.50 -11.70
CA LEU A 16 -5.93 7.86 -10.49
C LEU A 16 -6.20 6.35 -10.48
N LEU A 17 -7.43 5.93 -10.79
CA LEU A 17 -7.81 4.51 -10.78
C LEU A 17 -7.27 3.72 -11.98
N SER A 18 -6.92 4.38 -13.08
CA SER A 18 -6.44 3.70 -14.29
C SER A 18 -5.23 2.80 -14.00
N GLY A 19 -4.33 3.25 -13.13
CA GLY A 19 -3.15 2.50 -12.68
C GLY A 19 -3.44 1.30 -11.76
N PHE A 20 -4.68 1.17 -11.28
CA PHE A 20 -5.10 0.11 -10.35
C PHE A 20 -6.29 -0.72 -10.87
N ARG A 21 -6.76 -0.46 -12.09
CA ARG A 21 -7.96 -1.06 -12.68
C ARG A 21 -8.03 -2.58 -12.53
N ASP A 22 -6.92 -3.26 -12.79
CA ASP A 22 -6.86 -4.73 -12.77
C ASP A 22 -7.16 -5.33 -11.39
N ASN A 23 -6.91 -4.58 -10.30
CA ASN A 23 -7.24 -4.99 -8.95
C ASN A 23 -8.75 -5.06 -8.68
N TYR A 24 -9.58 -4.41 -9.50
CA TYR A 24 -11.04 -4.38 -9.36
C TYR A 24 -11.75 -5.37 -10.29
N CYS A 25 -11.03 -5.97 -11.24
CA CYS A 25 -11.59 -6.94 -12.16
C CYS A 25 -11.53 -8.35 -11.55
N LYS A 26 -12.66 -8.85 -11.03
CA LYS A 26 -12.76 -10.19 -10.42
C LYS A 26 -12.19 -11.33 -11.28
N HIS A 27 -12.33 -11.25 -12.60
CA HIS A 27 -11.77 -12.26 -13.51
C HIS A 27 -10.23 -12.28 -13.53
N LEU A 28 -9.59 -11.19 -13.10
CA LEU A 28 -8.14 -11.05 -13.02
C LEU A 28 -7.58 -11.44 -11.64
N ASP A 29 -8.40 -11.76 -10.63
CA ASP A 29 -7.92 -12.06 -9.27
C ASP A 29 -6.84 -13.14 -9.24
N ASN A 30 -6.93 -14.14 -10.11
CA ASN A 30 -5.96 -15.24 -10.24
C ASN A 30 -4.89 -15.02 -11.33
N SER A 31 -4.85 -13.84 -11.94
CA SER A 31 -3.88 -13.47 -12.97
C SER A 31 -2.64 -12.81 -12.37
N SER A 32 -1.61 -12.63 -13.21
CA SER A 32 -0.37 -11.93 -12.86
C SER A 32 -0.55 -10.42 -12.62
N VAL A 33 -1.72 -9.86 -12.92
CA VAL A 33 -2.01 -8.42 -12.81
C VAL A 33 -3.10 -8.07 -11.80
N GLY A 34 -3.84 -9.06 -11.30
CA GLY A 34 -4.92 -8.82 -10.34
C GLY A 34 -4.46 -8.67 -8.89
N ILE A 35 -5.42 -8.50 -8.00
CA ILE A 35 -5.19 -8.16 -6.59
C ILE A 35 -4.30 -9.16 -5.84
N ARG A 36 -4.36 -10.46 -6.16
CA ARG A 36 -3.50 -11.47 -5.52
C ARG A 36 -2.04 -11.28 -5.90
N SER A 37 -1.76 -10.94 -7.17
CA SER A 37 -0.42 -10.61 -7.62
C SER A 37 0.08 -9.35 -6.92
N THR A 38 -0.74 -8.30 -6.82
CA THR A 38 -0.41 -7.07 -6.12
C THR A 38 -0.10 -7.31 -4.62
N LEU A 39 -0.89 -8.13 -3.94
CA LEU A 39 -0.61 -8.54 -2.55
C LEU A 39 0.69 -9.34 -2.44
N SER A 40 0.98 -10.21 -3.42
CA SER A 40 2.24 -10.95 -3.48
C SER A 40 3.44 -10.03 -3.71
N LYS A 41 3.30 -9.00 -4.57
CA LYS A 41 4.33 -7.97 -4.77
C LYS A 41 4.65 -7.24 -3.46
N LEU A 42 3.65 -6.85 -2.68
CA LEU A 42 3.86 -6.25 -1.36
C LEU A 42 4.65 -7.19 -0.43
N SER A 43 4.27 -8.46 -0.38
CA SER A 43 5.00 -9.48 0.41
C SER A 43 6.46 -9.61 -0.01
N GLN A 44 6.72 -9.70 -1.32
CA GLN A 44 8.06 -9.80 -1.88
C GLN A 44 8.89 -8.53 -1.60
N LEU A 45 8.27 -7.36 -1.71
CA LEU A 45 8.92 -6.09 -1.39
C LEU A 45 9.31 -6.03 0.08
N LEU A 46 8.41 -6.44 1.00
CA LEU A 46 8.72 -6.52 2.42
C LEU A 46 9.87 -7.51 2.68
N LYS A 47 9.81 -8.71 2.09
CA LYS A 47 10.88 -9.72 2.21
C LYS A 47 12.24 -9.17 1.80
N ARG A 48 12.27 -8.40 0.71
CA ARG A 48 13.50 -7.81 0.17
C ARG A 48 14.10 -6.76 1.11
N HIS A 49 13.28 -5.90 1.69
CA HIS A 49 13.73 -4.77 2.48
C HIS A 49 13.85 -5.07 3.98
N ASP A 50 13.09 -6.03 4.48
CA ASP A 50 13.05 -6.42 5.88
C ASP A 50 12.65 -7.90 6.02
N GLU A 51 13.59 -8.80 5.72
CA GLU A 51 13.34 -10.25 5.74
C GLU A 51 12.92 -10.74 7.13
N GLU A 52 13.47 -10.16 8.19
CA GLU A 52 13.11 -10.51 9.57
C GLU A 52 11.63 -10.21 9.83
N LEU A 53 11.17 -9.01 9.50
CA LEU A 53 9.77 -8.63 9.64
C LEU A 53 8.86 -9.50 8.77
N TRP A 54 9.23 -9.71 7.50
CA TRP A 54 8.48 -10.59 6.59
C TRP A 54 8.33 -12.01 7.16
N ARG A 55 9.43 -12.59 7.65
CA ARG A 55 9.44 -13.94 8.22
C ARG A 55 8.56 -14.00 9.48
N HIS A 56 8.63 -12.99 10.35
CA HIS A 56 7.77 -12.93 11.52
C HIS A 56 6.28 -12.85 11.15
N MET A 57 5.93 -12.01 10.16
CA MET A 57 4.55 -11.87 9.72
C MET A 57 4.02 -13.15 9.07
N GLU A 58 4.67 -13.67 8.03
CA GLU A 58 4.11 -14.79 7.25
C GLU A 58 4.42 -16.17 7.81
N VAL A 59 5.60 -16.36 8.42
CA VAL A 59 6.05 -17.68 8.89
C VAL A 59 5.69 -17.88 10.36
N THR A 60 6.02 -16.92 11.23
CA THR A 60 5.82 -17.06 12.68
C THR A 60 4.37 -16.82 13.08
N THR A 61 3.81 -15.66 12.71
CA THR A 61 2.47 -15.24 13.15
C THR A 61 1.35 -15.57 12.16
N LYS A 62 1.67 -16.01 10.94
CA LYS A 62 0.71 -16.34 9.86
C LYS A 62 -0.20 -15.16 9.46
N VAL A 63 0.29 -13.94 9.64
CA VAL A 63 -0.37 -12.70 9.19
C VAL A 63 0.01 -12.42 7.74
N TYR A 64 -0.80 -12.94 6.82
CA TYR A 64 -0.64 -12.69 5.38
C TYR A 64 -1.17 -11.31 4.96
N PRO A 65 -0.64 -10.71 3.87
CA PRO A 65 -1.11 -9.42 3.34
C PRO A 65 -2.62 -9.31 3.13
N GLN A 66 -3.29 -10.43 2.87
CA GLN A 66 -4.74 -10.50 2.62
C GLN A 66 -5.58 -9.96 3.79
N TYR A 67 -5.08 -10.07 5.03
CA TYR A 67 -5.81 -9.64 6.23
C TYR A 67 -5.82 -8.12 6.44
N TYR A 68 -4.87 -7.40 5.83
CA TYR A 68 -4.71 -5.96 6.06
C TYR A 68 -4.58 -5.17 4.75
N ALA A 69 -3.71 -5.60 3.83
CA ALA A 69 -3.35 -4.85 2.64
C ALA A 69 -4.42 -4.90 1.53
N PHE A 70 -5.34 -5.87 1.54
CA PHE A 70 -6.43 -5.89 0.55
C PHE A 70 -7.22 -4.58 0.58
N ARG A 71 -7.60 -4.14 1.80
CA ARG A 71 -8.34 -2.90 2.01
C ARG A 71 -7.47 -1.67 1.72
N TRP A 72 -6.20 -1.69 2.13
CA TRP A 72 -5.26 -0.60 1.86
C TRP A 72 -5.12 -0.32 0.35
N ILE A 73 -4.97 -1.39 -0.43
CA ILE A 73 -4.73 -1.30 -1.88
C ILE A 73 -6.02 -0.94 -2.62
N THR A 74 -7.11 -1.65 -2.36
CA THR A 74 -8.37 -1.45 -3.11
C THR A 74 -9.04 -0.11 -2.80
N LEU A 75 -8.74 0.50 -1.66
CA LEU A 75 -9.27 1.80 -1.26
C LEU A 75 -8.23 2.92 -1.29
N LEU A 76 -7.05 2.67 -1.90
CA LEU A 76 -5.96 3.66 -2.01
C LEU A 76 -5.68 4.40 -0.69
N LEU A 77 -5.65 3.64 0.41
CA LEU A 77 -5.37 4.09 1.78
C LEU A 77 -6.37 5.07 2.40
N THR A 78 -7.51 5.35 1.76
CA THR A 78 -8.54 6.30 2.24
C THR A 78 -9.18 5.97 3.58
N MET A 79 -9.10 4.71 3.99
CA MET A 79 -9.62 4.25 5.28
C MET A 79 -8.58 4.33 6.41
N GLU A 80 -7.29 4.51 6.08
CA GLU A 80 -6.20 4.57 7.08
C GLU A 80 -5.83 6.00 7.44
N PHE A 81 -6.05 6.94 6.52
CA PHE A 81 -5.62 8.31 6.67
C PHE A 81 -6.77 9.27 6.40
N SER A 82 -6.65 10.48 6.97
CA SER A 82 -7.58 11.56 6.63
C SER A 82 -7.50 11.92 5.15
N PHE A 83 -8.57 12.52 4.61
CA PHE A 83 -8.62 12.90 3.20
C PHE A 83 -7.44 13.78 2.77
N ASN A 84 -7.07 14.79 3.59
CA ASN A 84 -5.92 15.66 3.30
C ASN A 84 -4.62 14.88 3.15
N VAL A 85 -4.40 13.88 4.01
CA VAL A 85 -3.22 13.00 3.92
C VAL A 85 -3.29 12.09 2.70
N CYS A 86 -4.48 11.63 2.33
CA CYS A 86 -4.66 10.83 1.11
C CYS A 86 -4.32 11.63 -0.14
N ILE A 87 -4.69 12.91 -0.22
CA ILE A 87 -4.29 13.78 -1.33
C ILE A 87 -2.76 13.86 -1.45
N HIS A 88 -2.03 14.06 -0.34
CA HIS A 88 -0.56 14.06 -0.37
C HIS A 88 0.03 12.71 -0.82
N ILE A 89 -0.58 11.60 -0.42
CA ILE A 89 -0.20 10.26 -0.89
C ILE A 89 -0.45 10.12 -2.39
N TRP A 90 -1.61 10.58 -2.88
CA TRP A 90 -1.98 10.47 -4.28
C TRP A 90 -1.12 11.36 -5.17
N ASP A 91 -0.70 12.54 -4.70
CA ASP A 91 0.29 13.37 -5.39
C ASP A 91 1.61 12.60 -5.58
N ALA A 92 2.07 11.88 -4.55
CA ALA A 92 3.24 11.03 -4.65
C ALA A 92 3.04 9.88 -5.63
N ILE A 93 1.87 9.22 -5.62
CA ILE A 93 1.52 8.11 -6.52
C ILE A 93 1.50 8.54 -7.99
N LEU A 94 0.94 9.71 -8.29
CA LEU A 94 0.82 10.24 -9.64
C LEU A 94 2.11 10.89 -10.15
N GLY A 95 2.91 11.48 -9.25
CA GLY A 95 4.15 12.17 -9.60
C GLY A 95 5.40 11.28 -9.71
N ASP A 96 5.31 10.00 -9.35
CA ASP A 96 6.45 9.09 -9.33
C ASP A 96 6.71 8.45 -10.71
N PRO A 97 7.92 8.60 -11.28
CA PRO A 97 8.26 8.00 -12.58
C PRO A 97 8.26 6.46 -12.60
N GLU A 98 8.35 5.78 -11.45
CA GLU A 98 8.21 4.31 -11.39
C GLU A 98 6.74 3.85 -11.53
N GLY A 99 5.79 4.80 -11.49
CA GLY A 99 4.38 4.56 -11.76
C GLY A 99 3.52 4.29 -10.51
N PRO A 100 2.17 4.36 -10.66
CA PRO A 100 1.25 4.35 -9.51
C PRO A 100 1.30 3.07 -8.68
N SER A 101 1.36 1.92 -9.36
CA SER A 101 1.31 0.60 -8.72
C SER A 101 2.52 0.37 -7.81
N ASP A 102 3.73 0.57 -8.34
CA ASP A 102 4.97 0.37 -7.58
C ASP A 102 5.12 1.39 -6.45
N THR A 103 4.67 2.63 -6.67
CA THR A 103 4.65 3.67 -5.63
C THR A 103 3.74 3.31 -4.46
N LEU A 104 2.52 2.85 -4.75
CA LEU A 104 1.61 2.37 -3.71
C LEU A 104 2.21 1.19 -2.94
N MET A 105 2.86 0.23 -3.63
CA MET A 105 3.51 -0.90 -2.97
C MET A 105 4.62 -0.45 -2.02
N ARG A 106 5.44 0.53 -2.42
CA ARG A 106 6.47 1.11 -1.54
C ARG A 106 5.87 1.81 -0.33
N ILE A 107 4.77 2.56 -0.50
CA ILE A 107 4.08 3.21 0.63
C ILE A 107 3.52 2.15 1.59
N CYS A 108 2.82 1.14 1.10
CA CYS A 108 2.32 0.03 1.92
C CYS A 108 3.45 -0.72 2.65
N CYS A 109 4.60 -0.93 1.99
CA CYS A 109 5.77 -1.56 2.62
C CYS A 109 6.38 -0.66 3.70
N ALA A 110 6.52 0.64 3.42
CA ALA A 110 7.00 1.62 4.39
C ALA A 110 6.09 1.70 5.63
N MET A 111 4.77 1.57 5.45
CA MET A 111 3.83 1.47 6.56
C MET A 111 4.16 0.27 7.48
N LEU A 112 4.51 -0.89 6.93
CA LEU A 112 4.89 -2.05 7.73
C LEU A 112 6.21 -1.82 8.49
N ILE A 113 7.21 -1.27 7.79
CA ILE A 113 8.53 -0.98 8.37
C ILE A 113 8.43 0.02 9.53
N LEU A 114 7.59 1.05 9.40
CA LEU A 114 7.40 2.05 10.45
C LEU A 114 6.90 1.48 11.77
N VAL A 115 6.04 0.46 11.71
CA VAL A 115 5.48 -0.19 12.92
C VAL A 115 6.18 -1.51 13.24
N ARG A 116 7.31 -1.82 12.59
CA ARG A 116 8.09 -3.06 12.75
C ARG A 116 8.24 -3.50 14.20
N LYS A 117 8.67 -2.61 15.09
CA LYS A 117 8.93 -2.95 16.50
C LYS A 117 7.69 -3.53 17.19
N ARG A 118 6.50 -3.00 16.88
CA ARG A 118 5.22 -3.48 17.42
C ARG A 118 4.83 -4.80 16.76
N LEU A 119 5.06 -4.94 15.45
CA LEU A 119 4.76 -6.17 14.72
C LEU A 119 5.60 -7.37 15.20
N LEU A 120 6.90 -7.16 15.42
CA LEU A 120 7.82 -8.20 15.92
C LEU A 120 7.49 -8.63 17.36
N ALA A 121 6.94 -7.72 18.18
CA ALA A 121 6.53 -8.02 19.54
C ALA A 121 5.11 -8.63 19.63
N GLY A 122 4.29 -8.46 18.58
CA GLY A 122 2.89 -8.87 18.55
C GLY A 122 2.69 -10.29 18.03
N ASP A 123 1.56 -10.88 18.45
CA ASP A 123 1.03 -12.13 17.91
C ASP A 123 0.08 -11.88 16.72
N PHE A 124 -0.58 -12.93 16.21
CA PHE A 124 -1.52 -12.81 15.10
C PHE A 124 -2.59 -11.74 15.34
N THR A 125 -3.28 -11.79 16.49
CA THR A 125 -4.41 -10.91 16.80
C THR A 125 -3.94 -9.46 16.96
N ALA A 126 -2.88 -9.23 17.72
CA ALA A 126 -2.33 -7.90 17.93
C ALA A 126 -1.85 -7.26 16.62
N ASN A 127 -1.21 -8.04 15.75
CA ASN A 127 -0.70 -7.56 14.47
C ASN A 127 -1.84 -7.23 13.49
N VAL A 128 -2.86 -8.08 13.39
CA VAL A 128 -4.03 -7.78 12.54
C VAL A 128 -4.75 -6.53 13.05
N GLN A 129 -4.97 -6.40 14.37
CA GLN A 129 -5.60 -5.21 14.94
C GLN A 129 -4.79 -3.94 14.68
N LEU A 130 -3.47 -3.99 14.86
CA LEU A 130 -2.57 -2.89 14.57
C LEU A 130 -2.65 -2.43 13.11
N LEU A 131 -2.67 -3.38 12.17
CA LEU A 131 -2.67 -3.07 10.74
C LEU A 131 -4.07 -2.69 10.21
N GLN A 132 -5.14 -3.13 10.87
CA GLN A 132 -6.50 -2.69 10.54
C GLN A 132 -6.87 -1.34 11.16
N HIS A 133 -6.17 -0.94 12.23
CA HIS A 133 -6.32 0.34 12.92
C HIS A 133 -4.96 1.05 12.99
N TYR A 134 -4.45 1.42 11.81
CA TYR A 134 -3.10 1.94 11.67
C TYR A 134 -2.88 3.22 12.51
N PRO A 135 -1.76 3.35 13.24
CA PRO A 135 -1.54 4.50 14.11
C PRO A 135 -1.31 5.79 13.33
N ALA A 136 -1.62 6.93 13.97
CA ALA A 136 -1.29 8.24 13.42
C ALA A 136 0.20 8.32 13.08
N THR A 137 0.48 8.74 11.84
CA THR A 137 1.81 8.68 11.24
C THR A 137 2.12 10.00 10.56
N ASN A 138 3.37 10.46 10.70
CA ASN A 138 3.86 11.62 9.96
C ASN A 138 4.01 11.22 8.48
N ILE A 139 3.24 11.88 7.61
CA ILE A 139 3.18 11.52 6.19
C ILE A 139 4.49 11.79 5.45
N ASP A 140 5.19 12.88 5.75
CA ASP A 140 6.47 13.21 5.13
C ASP A 140 7.52 12.14 5.45
N HIS A 141 7.52 11.66 6.70
CA HIS A 141 8.40 10.58 7.12
C HIS A 141 8.03 9.25 6.44
N LEU A 142 6.74 8.94 6.30
CA LEU A 142 6.27 7.75 5.57
C LEU A 142 6.72 7.79 4.10
N LEU A 143 6.48 8.90 3.41
CA LEU A 143 6.87 9.08 2.01
C LEU A 143 8.41 9.10 1.85
N HIS A 144 9.14 9.65 2.82
CA HIS A 144 10.61 9.56 2.83
C HIS A 144 11.09 8.11 2.89
N ILE A 145 10.53 7.29 3.79
CA ILE A 145 10.87 5.86 3.86
C ILE A 145 10.47 5.15 2.57
N ALA A 146 9.27 5.38 2.06
CA ALA A 146 8.81 4.78 0.80
C ALA A 146 9.75 5.10 -0.37
N ASN A 147 10.22 6.35 -0.47
CA ASN A 147 11.19 6.76 -1.49
C ASN A 147 12.56 6.07 -1.33
N ARG A 148 12.98 5.73 -0.11
CA ARG A 148 14.20 4.95 0.11
C ARG A 148 14.09 3.49 -0.34
N LEU A 149 12.88 2.99 -0.57
CA LEU A 149 12.63 1.65 -1.12
C LEU A 149 12.68 1.63 -2.66
N ARG A 150 12.89 2.78 -3.33
CA ARG A 150 13.09 2.86 -4.78
C ARG A 150 14.35 2.13 -5.21
N GLY A 151 14.36 1.63 -6.44
CA GLY A 151 15.59 1.31 -7.17
C GLY A 151 16.53 0.26 -6.55
N THR A 152 16.23 -0.37 -5.41
CA THR A 152 17.00 -1.54 -4.97
C THR A 152 16.56 -2.72 -5.82
N VAL A 153 16.87 -2.71 -7.10
CA VAL A 153 17.01 -3.88 -7.96
C VAL A 153 18.47 -4.29 -7.84
N ALA A 154 18.82 -5.01 -6.77
CA ALA A 154 20.09 -5.71 -6.68
C ALA A 154 19.84 -7.20 -6.95
N GLY A 155 20.45 -7.69 -8.04
CA GLY A 155 20.72 -9.11 -8.35
C GLY A 155 19.58 -9.88 -8.97
#